data_AF-A0A534VSG7-F1
#
_entry.id   AF-A0A534VSG7-F1
#
_cell.length_a   1.000
_cell.length_b   1.000
_cell.length_c   1.000
_cell.angle_alpha   90.00
_cell.angle_beta   90.00
_cell.angle_gamma   90.00
#
_symmetry.space_group_name_H-M   'P 1'
#
loop_
_entity.id
_entity.type
_entity.pdbx_description
1 polymer ?
#
loop_
_entity_poly.entity_id
_entity_poly.type
_entity_poly.pdbx_seq_one_letter_code
_entity_poly.pdbx_strand_id
1 'polypeptide(L)' 'MIIDRETFTELAVHLKLASDAILKTARHLAVLSNGDSSNEEQWAGTLDSLMAMNTEITVMEKILRALMEANREE' A
#
# COMPACT_ATOMS: atom_id res chain seq x y z
N MET A 1 -18.29 -15.96 0.33
CA MET A 1 -16.85 -15.85 0.02
C MET A 1 -16.08 -16.65 1.05
N ILE A 2 -15.58 -17.80 0.64
CA ILE A 2 -14.62 -18.60 1.39
C ILE A 2 -13.24 -18.10 0.96
N ILE A 3 -12.39 -17.83 1.95
CA ILE A 3 -11.00 -17.44 1.75
C ILE A 3 -10.14 -18.45 2.51
N ASP A 4 -9.14 -19.00 1.86
CA ASP A 4 -8.18 -19.86 2.53
C ASP A 4 -7.21 -19.03 3.40
N ARG A 5 -6.54 -19.71 4.32
CA ARG A 5 -5.67 -19.06 5.29
C ARG A 5 -4.45 -18.40 4.66
N GLU A 6 -3.94 -18.95 3.55
CA GLU A 6 -2.76 -18.42 2.86
C GLU A 6 -3.11 -17.08 2.20
N THR A 7 -4.19 -17.05 1.41
CA THR A 7 -4.66 -15.83 0.75
C THR A 7 -5.04 -14.74 1.76
N PHE A 8 -5.66 -15.11 2.88
CA PHE A 8 -5.93 -14.14 3.96
C PHE A 8 -4.65 -13.55 4.57
N THR A 9 -3.62 -14.39 4.76
CA THR A 9 -2.33 -13.96 5.31
C THR A 9 -1.62 -13.03 4.33
N GLU A 10 -1.66 -13.34 3.03
CA GLU A 10 -1.08 -12.51 1.97
C GLU A 10 -1.74 -11.12 1.92
N LEU A 11 -3.08 -11.05 1.96
CA LEU A 11 -3.81 -9.78 2.07
C LEU A 11 -3.40 -8.97 3.30
N ALA A 12 -3.25 -9.62 4.46
CA ALA A 12 -2.84 -8.95 5.69
C ALA A 12 -1.42 -8.37 5.60
N VAL A 13 -0.50 -9.06 4.90
CA VAL A 13 0.86 -8.56 4.64
C VAL A 13 0.82 -7.32 3.77
N HIS A 14 0.13 -7.35 2.64
CA HIS A 14 0.02 -6.19 1.75
C HIS A 14 -0.68 -5.01 2.43
N LEU A 15 -1.69 -5.26 3.26
CA LEU A 15 -2.36 -4.22 4.04
C LEU A 15 -1.40 -3.53 5.03
N LYS A 16 -0.56 -4.32 5.71
CA LYS A 16 0.46 -3.79 6.62
C LYS A 16 1.46 -2.93 5.84
N LEU A 17 2.00 -3.43 4.73
CA LEU A 17 2.99 -2.72 3.92
C LEU A 17 2.43 -1.41 3.36
N ALA A 18 1.18 -1.41 2.86
CA ALA A 18 0.48 -0.20 2.43
C ALA A 18 0.36 0.82 3.57
N SER A 19 -0.01 0.36 4.77
CA SER A 19 -0.16 1.22 5.95
C SER A 19 1.17 1.83 6.40
N ASP A 20 2.26 1.05 6.37
CA ASP A 20 3.60 1.54 6.68
C ASP A 20 4.07 2.59 5.67
N ALA A 21 3.77 2.38 4.38
CA ALA A 21 4.06 3.32 3.31
C ALA A 21 3.27 4.64 3.43
N ILE A 22 1.98 4.56 3.80
CA ILE A 22 1.15 5.74 4.13
C ILE A 22 1.77 6.52 5.28
N LEU A 23 2.13 5.84 6.37
CA LEU A 23 2.68 6.48 7.54
C LEU A 23 4.03 7.15 7.24
N LYS A 24 4.87 6.52 6.41
CA LYS A 24 6.13 7.10 5.92
C LYS A 24 5.89 8.34 5.07
N THR A 25 4.93 8.29 4.16
CA THR A 25 4.51 9.43 3.34
C THR A 25 4.05 10.59 4.22
N ALA A 26 3.17 10.33 5.19
CA ALA A 26 2.67 11.35 6.11
C ALA A 26 3.80 12.03 6.90
N ARG A 27 4.80 11.26 7.33
CA ARG A 27 6.00 11.83 7.98
C ARG A 27 6.80 12.72 7.05
N HIS A 28 7.05 12.30 5.81
CA HIS A 28 7.78 13.12 4.85
C HIS A 28 7.04 14.42 4.53
N LEU A 29 5.72 14.35 4.32
CA LEU A 29 4.88 15.52 4.07
C LEU A 29 4.87 16.49 5.26
N ALA A 30 4.86 15.98 6.50
CA ALA A 30 4.94 16.82 7.69
C ALA A 30 6.28 17.57 7.80
N VAL A 31 7.39 16.95 7.37
CA VAL A 31 8.71 17.61 7.31
C VAL A 31 8.69 18.71 6.23
N LEU A 32 8.21 18.40 5.03
CA LEU A 32 8.11 19.33 3.92
C LEU A 32 7.21 20.54 4.24
N SER A 33 6.11 20.33 4.98
CA SER A 33 5.19 21.41 5.39
C SER A 33 5.79 22.38 6.40
N ASN A 34 6.84 21.98 7.13
CA ASN A 34 7.47 22.80 8.17
C ASN A 34 8.57 23.74 7.62
N GLY A 35 8.69 23.89 6.30
CA GLY A 35 9.46 24.96 5.67
C GLY A 35 10.81 24.56 5.09
N ASP A 36 11.19 23.28 5.15
CA ASP A 36 12.43 22.77 4.54
C ASP A 36 12.19 22.28 3.10
N SER A 37 11.40 23.04 2.34
CA SER A 37 10.90 22.68 1.01
C SER A 37 11.95 22.66 -0.11
N SER A 38 13.22 22.96 0.22
CA SER A 38 14.33 22.99 -0.74
C SER A 38 14.95 21.61 -1.01
N ASN A 39 14.52 20.57 -0.32
CA ASN A 39 15.17 19.27 -0.38
C ASN A 39 14.47 18.32 -1.36
N GLU A 40 14.88 18.33 -2.64
CA GLU A 40 14.39 17.43 -3.71
C GLU A 40 14.40 15.95 -3.29
N GLU A 41 15.36 15.55 -2.46
CA GLU A 41 15.49 14.20 -1.92
C GLU A 41 14.30 13.79 -1.04
N GLN A 42 13.71 14.73 -0.29
CA GLN A 42 12.53 14.47 0.54
C GLN A 42 11.26 14.31 -0.31
N TRP A 43 11.15 15.05 -1.41
CA TRP A 43 10.05 14.89 -2.37
C TRP A 43 10.15 13.55 -3.10
N ALA A 44 11.35 13.16 -3.53
CA ALA A 44 11.60 11.85 -4.13
C ALA A 44 11.20 10.72 -3.15
N GLY A 45 11.65 10.79 -1.89
CA GLY A 45 11.28 9.80 -0.87
C GLY A 45 9.78 9.76 -0.53
N THR A 46 9.07 10.89 -0.67
CA THR A 46 7.60 10.96 -0.53
C THR A 46 6.92 10.24 -1.70
N LEU A 47 7.36 10.50 -2.93
CA LEU A 47 6.83 9.87 -4.13
C LEU A 47 7.07 8.36 -4.11
N ASP A 48 8.27 7.91 -3.73
CA ASP A 48 8.59 6.49 -3.60
C ASP A 48 7.68 5.80 -2.59
N SER A 49 7.38 6.46 -1.47
CA SER A 49 6.49 5.92 -0.44
C SER A 49 5.03 5.83 -0.94
N LEU A 50 4.58 6.81 -1.72
CA LEU A 50 3.27 6.75 -2.39
C LEU A 50 3.19 5.64 -3.45
N MET A 51 4.26 5.47 -4.23
CA MET A 51 4.35 4.39 -5.22
C MET A 51 4.32 3.02 -4.56
N ALA A 52 5.06 2.84 -3.46
CA ALA A 52 5.01 1.61 -2.68
C ALA A 52 3.58 1.31 -2.19
N MET A 53 2.91 2.29 -1.57
CA MET A 53 1.51 2.14 -1.16
C MET A 53 0.61 1.73 -2.33
N ASN A 54 0.75 2.38 -3.49
CA ASN A 54 -0.05 2.09 -4.67
C ASN A 54 0.19 0.67 -5.20
N THR A 55 1.43 0.18 -5.17
CA THR A 55 1.77 -1.20 -5.52
C THR A 55 1.08 -2.19 -4.59
N GLU A 56 1.16 -1.99 -3.28
CA GLU A 56 0.52 -2.88 -2.30
C GLU A 56 -1.00 -2.93 -2.47
N ILE A 57 -1.65 -1.78 -2.71
CA ILE A 57 -3.10 -1.69 -2.98
C ILE A 57 -3.45 -2.43 -4.28
N THR A 58 -2.62 -2.29 -5.32
CA THR A 58 -2.84 -2.98 -6.60
C THR A 58 -2.74 -4.49 -6.45
N VAL A 59 -1.80 -4.99 -5.63
CA VAL A 59 -1.70 -6.43 -5.36
C VAL A 59 -2.91 -6.93 -4.57
N MET A 60 -3.33 -6.21 -3.53
CA MET A 60 -4.55 -6.55 -2.80
C MET A 60 -5.78 -6.60 -3.70
N GLU A 61 -5.94 -5.66 -4.64
CA GLU A 61 -7.05 -5.65 -5.59
C GLU A 61 -7.04 -6.90 -6.47
N LYS A 62 -5.88 -7.30 -6.99
CA LYS A 62 -5.74 -8.51 -7.80
C LYS A 62 -6.10 -9.77 -7.03
N ILE A 63 -5.65 -9.88 -5.77
CA ILE A 63 -5.98 -11.01 -4.90
C ILE A 63 -7.49 -11.07 -4.67
N LEU A 64 -8.11 -9.94 -4.32
CA LEU A 64 -9.56 -9.86 -4.09
C LEU A 64 -10.35 -10.21 -5.35
N ARG A 65 -9.91 -9.74 -6.53
CA ARG A 65 -10.55 -10.07 -7.81
C ARG A 65 -10.47 -11.56 -8.10
N ALA A 66 -9.30 -12.18 -7.94
CA ALA A 66 -9.12 -13.61 -8.12
C ALA A 66 -9.99 -14.42 -7.15
N LEU A 67 -10.08 -14.00 -5.88
CA LEU A 67 -10.98 -14.60 -4.89
C LEU A 67 -12.44 -14.51 -5.31
N MET A 68 -12.89 -13.34 -5.78
CA MET A 68 -14.27 -13.15 -6.24
C MET A 68 -14.59 -14.01 -7.46
N GLU A 69 -13.65 -14.15 -8.39
CA GLU A 69 -13.80 -15.01 -9.57
C GLU A 69 -13.90 -16.49 -9.17
N ALA A 70 -13.00 -16.98 -8.31
CA ALA A 70 -13.01 -18.35 -7.83
C ALA A 70 -14.29 -18.68 -7.03
N ASN A 71 -14.77 -17.75 -6.21
CA ASN A 71 -16.00 -17.90 -5.42
C ASN A 71 -17.28 -17.78 -6.26
N ARG A 72 -17.21 -17.41 -7.54
CA ARG A 72 -18.39 -17.30 -8.42
C ARG A 72 -18.76 -18.64 -9.07
N GLU A 73 -17.83 -19.59 -9.07
CA GLU A 73 -17.99 -20.93 -9.65
C GLU A 73 -18.52 -21.97 -8.65
N GLU A 74 -18.68 -21.58 -7.38
CA GLU A 74 -19.30 -22.36 -6.28
C GLU A 74 -20.71 -21.88 -5.96
#